data_AF-A0A2E1WC24-F1
#
_entry.id   AF-A0A2E1WC24-F1
#
_cell.length_a   1.000
_cell.length_b   1.000
_cell.length_c   1.000
_cell.angle_alpha   90.00
_cell.angle_beta   90.00
_cell.angle_gamma   90.00
#
_symmetry.space_group_name_H-M   'P 1'
#
loop_
_entity.id
_entity.type
_entity.pdbx_description
1 polymer ?
#
loop_
_entity_poly.entity_id
_entity_poly.type
_entity_poly.pdbx_seq_one_letter_code
_entity_poly.pdbx_strand_id
1 'polypeptide(L)' 'MINDTKTEFSFDIDGNEIICEQYGDISNAKRILLFCHGFPGSSRLVDLFDNLKNKSISLVEINYRGDKKS' A
#
# COMPACT_ATOMS: atom_id res chain seq x y z
N MET A 1 11.90 16.12 -7.49
CA MET A 1 11.59 15.05 -6.52
C MET A 1 10.18 15.31 -6.04
N ILE A 2 9.22 14.51 -6.47
CA ILE A 2 7.86 14.57 -5.93
C ILE A 2 7.93 13.71 -4.68
N ASN A 3 7.62 14.30 -3.51
CA ASN A 3 7.49 13.53 -2.28
C ASN A 3 6.24 12.67 -2.43
N ASP A 4 6.42 11.44 -2.90
CA ASP A 4 5.36 10.44 -2.91
C ASP A 4 5.00 10.17 -1.45
N THR A 5 3.86 10.70 -1.00
CA THR A 5 3.37 10.53 0.37
C THR A 5 3.02 9.07 0.58
N LYS A 6 3.95 8.36 1.22
CA LYS A 6 3.70 7.06 1.85
C LYS A 6 3.14 7.30 3.23
N THR A 7 2.02 6.66 3.55
CA THR A 7 1.42 6.68 4.89
C THR A 7 1.22 5.25 5.37
N GLU A 8 1.70 4.96 6.57
CA GLU A 8 1.51 3.67 7.22
C GLU A 8 0.32 3.77 8.19
N PHE A 9 -0.49 2.73 8.24
CA PHE A 9 -1.56 2.58 9.23
C PHE A 9 -1.76 1.10 9.56
N SER A 10 -2.31 0.80 10.73
CA SER A 10 -2.58 -0.57 11.14
C SER A 10 -3.99 -0.74 11.71
N PHE A 11 -4.47 -1.99 11.70
CA PHE A 11 -5.70 -2.39 12.36
C PHE A 11 -5.51 -3.73 13.08
N ASP A 12 -6.16 -3.87 14.24
CA ASP A 12 -6.21 -5.12 15.00
C ASP A 12 -7.38 -5.99 14.50
N ILE A 13 -7.07 -7.24 14.15
CA ILE A 13 -8.05 -8.26 13.81
C ILE A 13 -7.78 -9.48 14.68
N ASP A 14 -8.67 -9.74 15.63
CA ASP A 14 -8.57 -10.87 16.56
C ASP A 14 -7.23 -10.94 17.32
N GLY A 15 -6.72 -9.78 17.76
CA GLY A 15 -5.44 -9.67 18.48
C GLY A 15 -4.21 -9.75 17.56
N ASN A 16 -4.40 -9.61 16.25
CA ASN A 16 -3.33 -9.62 15.26
C ASN A 16 -3.28 -8.26 14.58
N GLU A 17 -2.15 -7.56 14.72
CA GLU A 17 -1.90 -6.32 14.00
C GLU A 17 -1.67 -6.62 12.51
N ILE A 18 -2.42 -5.91 11.66
CA ILE A 18 -2.25 -5.91 10.22
C ILE A 18 -1.75 -4.52 9.81
N ILE A 19 -0.53 -4.47 9.27
CA ILE A 19 0.10 -3.23 8.81
C ILE A 19 -0.27 -3.00 7.34
N CYS A 20 -0.59 -1.76 7.01
CA CYS A 20 -0.91 -1.34 5.65
C CYS A 20 -0.08 -0.13 5.24
N GLU A 21 0.24 -0.08 3.95
CA GLU A 21 0.96 1.02 3.34
C GLU A 21 0.09 1.68 2.27
N GLN A 22 -0.19 2.96 2.44
CA GLN A 22 -0.86 3.79 1.45
C GLN A 22 0.16 4.57 0.64
N TYR A 23 -0.07 4.61 -0.68
CA TYR A 23 0.66 5.45 -1.61
C TYR A 23 -0.27 6.43 -2.34
N GLY A 24 0.15 7.69 -2.38
CA GLY A 24 -0.57 8.78 -3.03
C GLY A 24 -1.71 9.34 -2.17
N ASP A 25 -2.44 10.30 -2.73
CA ASP A 25 -3.49 11.02 -2.01
C ASP A 25 -4.85 10.31 -2.15
N ILE A 26 -5.23 9.55 -1.13
CA ILE A 26 -6.51 8.83 -1.09
C ILE A 26 -7.72 9.77 -1.06
N SER A 27 -7.57 10.97 -0.52
CA SER A 27 -8.68 11.94 -0.40
C SER A 27 -9.08 12.53 -1.76
N ASN A 28 -8.09 12.65 -2.67
CA ASN A 28 -8.27 13.15 -4.03
C ASN A 28 -8.29 12.03 -5.09
N ALA A 29 -8.29 10.76 -4.67
CA ALA A 29 -8.31 9.62 -5.58
C ALA A 29 -9.73 9.38 -6.14
N LYS A 30 -9.81 9.13 -7.45
CA LYS A 30 -11.05 8.68 -8.10
C LYS A 30 -11.30 7.19 -7.91
N ARG A 31 -10.23 6.42 -7.69
CA ARG A 31 -10.26 4.97 -7.47
C ARG A 31 -9.16 4.58 -6.48
N ILE A 32 -9.42 3.52 -5.72
CA ILE A 32 -8.45 2.92 -4.81
C ILE A 32 -8.14 1.52 -5.33
N LEU A 33 -6.86 1.20 -5.46
CA LEU A 33 -6.38 -0.13 -5.77
C LEU A 33 -5.90 -0.79 -4.47
N LEU A 34 -6.61 -1.84 -4.05
CA LEU A 34 -6.13 -2.72 -2.99
C LEU A 34 -5.15 -3.73 -3.59
N PHE A 35 -3.92 -3.73 -3.07
CA PHE A 35 -2.87 -4.65 -3.45
C PHE A 35 -2.60 -5.64 -2.31
N CYS A 36 -2.69 -6.93 -2.63
CA CYS A 36 -2.33 -8.02 -1.73
C CYS A 36 -1.07 -8.68 -2.27
N HIS A 37 0.06 -8.53 -1.58
CA HIS A 37 1.31 -9.12 -2.04
C HIS A 37 1.30 -10.65 -1.82
N GLY A 38 2.01 -11.37 -2.69
CA GLY A 38 2.34 -12.79 -2.46
C GLY A 38 3.51 -12.95 -1.49
N PHE A 39 3.79 -14.18 -1.04
CA PHE A 39 4.97 -14.52 -0.24
C PHE A 39 6.10 -15.06 -1.12
N PRO A 40 7.37 -14.61 -0.95
CA PRO A 40 7.81 -13.45 -0.14
C PRO A 40 7.41 -12.11 -0.83
N GLY A 41 7.18 -11.06 -0.05
CA GLY A 41 6.77 -9.74 -0.57
C GLY A 41 7.77 -9.19 -1.59
N SER A 42 7.27 -8.52 -2.63
CA SER A 42 8.09 -8.02 -3.75
C SER A 42 8.12 -6.49 -3.78
N SER A 43 9.26 -5.88 -4.15
CA SER A 43 9.43 -4.41 -4.30
C SER A 43 8.63 -3.78 -5.44
N ARG A 44 7.67 -4.49 -6.05
CA ARG A 44 6.95 -4.10 -7.28
C ARG A 44 5.94 -2.97 -7.05
N LEU A 45 5.71 -2.58 -5.81
CA LEU A 45 4.74 -1.55 -5.44
C LEU A 45 5.16 -0.14 -5.81
N VAL A 46 6.45 0.17 -5.72
CA VAL A 46 6.97 1.48 -6.13
C VAL A 46 6.74 1.67 -7.63
N ASP A 47 7.10 0.67 -8.44
CA ASP A 47 6.89 0.71 -9.89
C ASP A 47 5.41 0.74 -10.28
N LEU A 48 4.57 -0.02 -9.56
CA LEU A 48 3.12 0.00 -9.79
C LEU A 48 2.53 1.38 -9.46
N PHE A 49 2.90 1.95 -8.32
CA PHE A 49 2.46 3.28 -7.93
C PHE A 49 2.92 4.34 -8.93
N ASP A 50 4.18 4.30 -9.38
CA ASP A 50 4.73 5.23 -10.37
C ASP A 50 3.94 5.21 -11.69
N ASN A 51 3.46 4.04 -12.12
CA ASN A 51 2.62 3.89 -13.30
C ASN A 51 1.17 4.40 -13.09
N LEU A 52 0.73 4.53 -11.85
CA LEU A 52 -0.63 4.90 -11.47
C LEU A 52 -0.78 6.35 -10.98
N LYS A 53 0.30 7.01 -10.54
CA LYS A 53 0.26 8.34 -9.90
C LYS A 53 -0.41 9.43 -10.73
N ASN A 54 -0.36 9.34 -12.06
CA ASN A 54 -1.00 10.29 -12.98
C ASN A 54 -2.45 9.93 -13.33
N LYS A 55 -2.99 8.83 -12.78
CA LYS A 55 -4.33 8.31 -13.13
C LYS A 55 -5.39 8.59 -12.07
N SER A 56 -5.09 9.42 -11.07
CA SER A 56 -5.95 9.65 -9.88
C SER A 56 -6.33 8.34 -9.18
N ILE A 57 -5.39 7.40 -9.10
CA ILE A 57 -5.54 6.12 -8.41
C ILE A 57 -4.61 6.13 -7.21
N SER A 58 -5.16 5.95 -6.01
CA SER A 58 -4.37 5.69 -4.81
C SER A 58 -4.22 4.19 -4.63
N LEU A 59 -3.07 3.77 -4.09
CA LEU A 59 -2.76 2.37 -3.84
C LEU A 59 -2.70 2.12 -2.34
N VAL A 60 -3.30 1.02 -1.90
CA VAL A 60 -3.19 0.53 -0.51
C VAL A 60 -2.67 -0.90 -0.57
N GLU A 61 -1.58 -1.16 0.14
CA GLU A 61 -1.04 -2.50 0.36
C GLU A 61 -1.42 -3.00 1.74
N ILE A 62 -1.83 -4.26 1.82
CA ILE A 62 -1.99 -4.99 3.09
C ILE A 62 -0.80 -5.94 3.23
N ASN A 63 -0.04 -5.78 4.32
CA ASN A 63 1.05 -6.70 4.66
C ASN A 63 0.48 -7.94 5.36
N TYR A 64 0.53 -9.10 4.70
CA TYR A 64 0.01 -10.36 5.25
C TYR A 64 1.09 -11.11 6.04
N ARG A 65 0.66 -11.80 7.09
CA ARG A 65 1.51 -12.62 7.98
C ARG A 65 2.45 -13.56 7.22
N GLY A 66 3.74 -13.52 7.58
CA GLY A 66 4.78 -14.42 7.10
C GLY A 66 5.98 -13.70 6.50
N ASP A 67 5.82 -12.46 6.05
CA ASP A 67 6.95 -11.61 5.68
C ASP A 67 7.63 -11.07 6.95
N LYS A 68 8.96 -11.11 7.03
CA LYS A 68 9.71 -10.66 8.23
C LYS A 68 9.74 -9.14 8.39
N LYS A 69 9.11 -8.42 7.47
CA LYS A 69 8.78 -6.99 7.56
C LYS A 69 7.30 -6.72 7.86
N SER A 70 6.50 -7.76 8.05
CA SER A 70 5.19 -7.68 8.73
C SER A 70 5.36 -7.88 10.23
#